data_AF-A0A5B0GP36-F1
#
_entry.id   AF-A0A5B0GP36-F1
#
_cell.length_a   1.000
_cell.length_b   1.000
_cell.length_c   1.000
_cell.angle_alpha   90.00
_cell.angle_beta   90.00
_cell.angle_gamma   90.00
#
_symmetry.space_group_name_H-M   'P 1'
#
loop_
_entity.id
_entity.type
_entity.pdbx_description
1 polymer ?
#
loop_
_entity_poly.entity_id
_entity_poly.type
_entity_poly.pdbx_seq_one_letter_code
_entity_poly.pdbx_strand_id
1 'polypeptide(L)' 'MLYQFHEFQRAMLSPLTAWAQAASKSFANPASPLAYVPGATRLSAGYELLYRLGKDYEKPEFNLHQIVKDGHNIPI' A
#
# COMPACT_ATOMS: atom_id res chain seq x y z
N MET A 1 -0.81 -24.11 10.76
CA MET A 1 0.32 -24.18 9.82
C MET A 1 0.13 -23.32 8.57
N LEU A 2 -1.04 -23.31 7.91
CA LEU A 2 -1.29 -22.46 6.72
C LEU A 2 -1.09 -20.96 6.99
N TYR A 3 -1.54 -20.48 8.15
CA TYR A 3 -1.30 -19.09 8.57
C TYR A 3 0.19 -18.78 8.70
N GLN A 4 0.99 -19.68 9.27
CA GLN A 4 2.45 -19.51 9.38
C GLN A 4 3.11 -19.41 7.99
N PHE A 5 2.64 -20.18 7.02
CA PHE A 5 3.13 -20.11 5.64
C PHE A 5 2.76 -18.78 4.98
N HIS A 6 1.53 -18.30 5.21
CA HIS A 6 1.10 -16.97 4.76
C HIS A 6 1.96 -15.85 5.35
N GLU A 7 2.19 -15.88 6.67
CA GLU A 7 3.05 -14.91 7.36
C GLU A 7 4.51 -14.99 6.89
N PHE A 8 5.01 -16.18 6.61
CA PHE A 8 6.33 -16.36 6.00
C PHE A 8 6.42 -15.70 4.63
N GLN A 9 5.45 -15.96 3.74
CA GLN A 9 5.38 -15.32 2.42
C GLN A 9 5.31 -13.80 2.54
N ARG A 10 4.49 -13.29 3.46
CA ARG A 10 4.36 -11.85 3.74
C ARG A 10 5.67 -11.25 4.24
N ALA A 11 6.33 -11.90 5.19
CA ALA A 11 7.61 -11.46 5.73
C ALA A 11 8.71 -11.48 4.65
N MET A 12 8.70 -12.45 3.73
CA MET A 12 9.62 -12.48 2.60
C MET A 12 9.40 -11.32 1.63
N LEU A 13 8.16 -10.90 1.41
CA LEU A 13 7.81 -9.80 0.50
C LEU A 13 7.97 -8.41 1.12
N SER A 14 7.88 -8.28 2.44
CA SER A 14 8.04 -7.00 3.16
C SER A 14 9.29 -6.18 2.76
N PRO A 15 10.52 -6.74 2.68
CA PRO A 15 11.69 -5.97 2.26
C PRO A 15 11.58 -5.47 0.80
N LEU A 16 10.98 -6.27 -0.10
CA LEU A 16 10.73 -5.87 -1.48
C LEU A 16 9.74 -4.71 -1.54
N THR A 17 8.67 -4.77 -0.74
CA THR A 17 7.67 -3.69 -0.61
C THR A 17 8.32 -2.39 -0.12
N ALA A 18 9.16 -2.46 0.92
CA ALA A 18 9.86 -1.29 1.44
C ALA A 18 10.82 -0.68 0.41
N TRP A 19 11.55 -1.52 -0.32
CA TRP A 19 12.40 -1.07 -1.42
C TRP A 19 11.61 -0.41 -2.55
N ALA A 20 10.49 -1.00 -2.97
CA ALA A 20 9.60 -0.43 -3.97
C ALA A 20 9.09 0.96 -3.56
N GLN A 21 8.75 1.14 -2.27
CA GLN A 21 8.33 2.44 -1.74
C GLN A 21 9.45 3.48 -1.84
N ALA A 22 10.67 3.12 -1.45
CA ALA A 22 11.83 4.01 -1.50
C ALA A 22 12.21 4.36 -2.95
N ALA A 23 12.19 3.38 -3.85
CA ALA A 23 12.44 3.57 -5.27
C ALA A 23 11.41 4.53 -5.88
N SER A 24 10.11 4.29 -5.66
CA SER A 24 9.03 5.17 -6.12
C SER A 24 9.26 6.62 -5.68
N LYS A 25 9.53 6.85 -4.39
CA LYS A 25 9.84 8.19 -3.87
C LYS A 25 11.09 8.80 -4.49
N SER A 26 12.12 8.00 -4.76
CA SER A 26 13.38 8.49 -5.33
C SER A 26 13.20 8.97 -6.78
N PHE A 27 12.33 8.34 -7.56
CA PHE A 27 12.00 8.79 -8.92
C PHE A 27 10.94 9.91 -8.96
N ALA A 28 10.14 10.08 -7.90
CA ALA A 28 9.13 11.13 -7.80
C ALA A 28 9.66 12.45 -7.21
N ASN A 29 10.65 12.39 -6.32
CA ASN A 29 11.09 13.56 -5.55
C ASN A 29 11.98 14.50 -6.40
N PRO A 30 11.59 15.77 -6.61
CA PRO A 30 12.41 16.74 -7.36
C PRO A 30 13.81 16.97 -6.78
N ALA A 31 14.01 16.76 -5.47
CA ALA A 31 15.32 16.87 -4.84
C ALA A 31 16.25 15.68 -5.16
N SER A 32 15.73 14.60 -5.75
CA SER A 32 16.49 13.41 -6.15
C SER A 32 16.98 13.55 -7.58
N PRO A 33 18.27 13.27 -7.87
CA PRO A 33 18.78 13.22 -9.24
C PRO A 33 18.02 12.21 -10.13
N LEU A 34 17.47 11.15 -9.52
CA LEU A 34 16.71 10.13 -10.23
C LEU A 34 15.38 10.65 -10.78
N ALA A 35 14.85 11.78 -10.32
CA ALA A 35 13.62 12.35 -10.85
C ALA A 35 13.77 12.93 -12.28
N TYR A 36 15.01 13.14 -12.73
CA TYR A 36 15.30 13.76 -14.03
C TYR A 36 15.70 12.75 -15.11
N VAL A 37 15.77 11.45 -14.79
CA VAL A 37 16.08 10.43 -15.81
C VAL A 37 14.91 10.27 -16.79
N PRO A 38 15.18 9.96 -18.07
CA PRO A 38 14.13 9.70 -19.04
C PRO A 38 13.19 8.59 -18.56
N GLY A 39 11.90 8.89 -18.44
CA GLY A 39 10.91 7.94 -17.96
C GLY A 39 10.82 7.80 -16.44
N ALA A 40 11.43 8.70 -15.65
CA ALA A 40 11.35 8.71 -14.18
C ALA A 40 9.90 8.59 -13.67
N THR A 41 8.94 9.31 -14.27
CA THR A 41 7.51 9.22 -13.91
C THR A 41 6.94 7.81 -14.10
N ARG A 42 7.32 7.11 -15.18
CA ARG A 42 6.86 5.74 -15.45
C ARG A 42 7.48 4.76 -14.47
N LEU A 43 8.76 4.91 -14.16
CA LEU A 43 9.45 4.10 -13.15
C LEU A 43 8.85 4.31 -11.76
N SER A 44 8.62 5.57 -11.38
CA SER A 44 7.95 5.93 -10.12
C SER A 44 6.60 5.25 -9.97
N ALA A 45 5.75 5.34 -11.01
CA ALA A 45 4.43 4.72 -11.02
C ALA A 45 4.50 3.19 -10.98
N GLY A 46 5.45 2.58 -11.68
CA GLY A 46 5.68 1.13 -11.63
C GLY A 46 6.08 0.64 -10.24
N TYR A 47 7.00 1.35 -9.58
CA TYR A 47 7.38 1.05 -8.20
C TYR A 47 6.26 1.33 -7.20
N GLU A 48 5.45 2.35 -7.44
CA GLU A 48 4.29 2.63 -6.60
C GLU A 48 3.26 1.49 -6.68
N LEU A 49 2.99 0.96 -7.89
CA LEU A 49 2.13 -0.20 -8.07
C LEU A 49 2.70 -1.43 -7.35
N LEU A 50 4.00 -1.70 -7.49
CA LEU A 50 4.66 -2.80 -6.80
C LEU A 50 4.55 -2.68 -5.27
N TYR A 51 4.77 -1.47 -4.74
CA TYR A 51 4.56 -1.19 -3.32
C TYR A 51 3.12 -1.47 -2.89
N ARG A 52 2.13 -1.05 -3.69
CA ARG A 52 0.70 -1.28 -3.39
C ARG A 52 0.31 -2.75 -3.41
N LEU A 53 1.02 -3.61 -4.15
CA LEU A 53 0.76 -5.05 -4.18
C LEU A 53 1.25 -5.74 -2.90
N GLY A 54 2.38 -5.30 -2.35
CA GLY A 54 3.01 -5.95 -1.22
C GLY A 54 2.79 -5.28 0.13
N LYS A 55 2.10 -4.13 0.18
CA LYS A 55 1.80 -3.45 1.45
C LYS A 55 0.60 -4.08 2.13
N ASP A 56 0.65 -4.10 3.46
CA ASP A 56 -0.51 -4.45 4.26
C ASP A 56 -1.58 -3.36 4.15
N TYR A 57 -2.82 -3.79 3.98
CA TYR A 57 -4.00 -2.93 4.09
C TYR A 57 -4.76 -3.37 5.34
N GLU A 58 -4.62 -2.59 6.40
CA GLU A 58 -5.45 -2.77 7.59
C GLU A 58 -6.89 -2.37 7.27
N LYS A 59 -7.84 -3.09 7.86
CA LYS A 59 -9.26 -2.71 7.79
C LYS A 59 -9.39 -1.35 8.46
N PRO A 60 -9.82 -0.28 7.76
CA PRO A 60 -10.03 1.00 8.42
C PRO A 60 -11.17 0.85 9.42
N GLU A 61 -11.10 1.59 10.52
CA GLU A 61 -12.08 1.46 11.61
C GLU A 61 -13.50 1.87 11.15
N PHE A 62 -13.61 2.66 10.08
CA PHE A 62 -14.83 3.26 9.51
C PHE A 62 -15.68 4.11 10.49
N ASN A 63 -15.50 3.92 11.79
CA ASN A 63 -16.20 4.56 12.89
C ASN A 63 -17.74 4.54 12.72
N LEU A 64 -18.24 3.46 12.11
CA LEU A 64 -19.66 3.24 11.87
C LEU A 64 -20.20 2.38 13.01
N HIS A 65 -20.99 2.99 13.90
CA HIS A 65 -21.64 2.30 15.01
C HIS A 65 -23.13 2.01 14.74
N GLN A 66 -23.73 2.69 13.77
CA GLN A 66 -25.15 2.56 13.43
C GLN A 66 -25.40 2.89 11.95
N ILE A 67 -26.43 2.26 11.38
CA ILE A 67 -26.99 2.59 10.07
C ILE A 67 -28.44 3.07 10.23
N VAL A 68 -28.90 3.92 9.32
CA VAL A 68 -30.31 4.30 9.22
C VAL A 68 -30.97 3.44 8.15
N LYS A 69 -32.00 2.68 8.52
CA LYS A 69 -32.84 1.94 7.58
C LYS A 69 -34.31 2.18 7.90
N ASP A 70 -35.10 2.58 6.91
CA ASP A 70 -36.54 2.84 7.05
C ASP A 70 -36.89 3.78 8.23
N GLY A 71 -36.04 4.81 8.45
CA GLY A 71 -36.20 5.77 9.55
C GLY A 71 -35.77 5.27 10.95
N HIS A 72 -35.25 4.04 11.05
CA HIS A 72 -34.80 3.44 12.30
C HIS A 72 -33.28 3.38 12.37
N ASN A 73 -32.72 3.73 13.53
CA ASN A 73 -31.30 3.56 13.83
C ASN A 73 -31.04 2.10 14.24
N ILE A 74 -30.22 1.40 13.47
CA ILE A 74 -29.83 0.00 13.70
C ILE A 74 -28.34 -0.04 14.04
N PRO A 75 -27.94 -0.57 15.21
CA PRO A 75 -26.52 -0.75 15.54
C PRO A 75 -25.87 -1.81 14.65
N ILE A 76 -24.58 -1.65 14.34
CA ILE A 76 -23.77 -2.56 13.50
C ILE A 76 -23.01 -3.55 14.38
#